data_AF-A0A3D1N2G0-F1
#
_entry.id   AF-A0A3D1N2G0-F1
#
_cell.length_a   1.000
_cell.length_b   1.000
_cell.length_c   1.000
_cell.angle_alpha   90.00
_cell.angle_beta   90.00
_cell.angle_gamma   90.00
#
_symmetry.space_group_name_H-M   'P 1'
#
loop_
_entity.id
_entity.type
_entity.pdbx_description
1 polymer ?
#
loop_
_entity_poly.entity_id
_entity_poly.type
_entity_poly.pdbx_seq_one_letter_code
_entity_poly.pdbx_strand_id
1 'polypeptide(L)'
;MLTKGAVEDIIMLHLSRREPGGAEPVLKKVPKLGKKVFLSDWEIRRMFKPGSAQVTVPQNAIISPLSHDWLDYDGISIIRR
;
A
#
# COMPACT_ATOMS: atom_id res chain seq x y z
N MET A 1 22.18 16.79 30.45
CA MET A 1 22.39 15.40 30.00
C MET A 1 21.04 14.73 29.90
N LEU A 2 20.73 14.09 28.77
CA LEU A 2 19.45 13.37 28.60
C LEU A 2 19.57 12.02 29.33
N THR A 3 18.98 11.92 30.52
CA THR A 3 18.94 10.66 31.28
C THR A 3 17.82 9.77 30.75
N LYS A 4 17.91 8.46 31.00
CA LYS A 4 16.90 7.49 30.55
C LYS A 4 15.47 7.89 30.97
N GLY A 5 15.30 8.36 32.20
CA GLY A 5 14.00 8.83 32.71
C GLY A 5 13.47 10.05 31.94
N ALA A 6 14.33 10.99 31.55
CA ALA A 6 13.91 12.14 30.75
C ALA A 6 13.39 11.73 29.36
N VAL A 7 13.96 10.66 28.78
CA VAL A 7 13.47 10.11 27.49
C VAL A 7 12.11 9.42 27.69
N GLU A 8 11.96 8.64 28.76
CA GLU A 8 10.69 7.98 29.09
C GLU A 8 9.56 8.99 29.31
N ASP A 9 9.81 10.08 30.05
CA ASP A 9 8.83 11.14 30.29
C ASP A 9 8.41 11.87 29.00
N ILE A 10 9.36 12.13 28.10
CA ILE A 10 9.07 12.74 26.79
C ILE A 10 8.20 11.82 25.93
N ILE A 11 8.48 10.51 25.93
CA ILE A 11 7.70 9.51 25.20
C ILE A 11 6.28 9.41 25.80
N MET A 12 6.18 9.32 27.12
CA MET A 12 4.89 9.27 27.83
C MET A 12 4.05 10.52 27.57
N LEU A 13 4.67 11.70 27.58
CA LEU A 13 4.01 12.96 27.27
C LEU A 13 3.50 13.01 25.82
N HIS A 14 4.24 12.45 24.86
CA HIS A 14 3.81 12.39 23.46
C HIS A 14 2.68 11.38 23.22
N LEU A 15 2.76 10.21 23.88
CA LEU A 15 1.74 9.17 23.77
C LEU A 15 0.43 9.57 24.46
N SER A 16 0.50 10.30 25.57
CA SER A 16 -0.68 10.80 26.29
C SER A 16 -1.32 12.03 25.63
N ARG A 17 -0.54 12.85 24.91
CA ARG A 17 -1.06 13.96 24.08
C ARG A 17 -1.67 13.50 22.77
N ARG A 18 -1.42 12.26 22.36
CA ARG A 18 -2.20 11.63 21.31
C ARG A 18 -3.58 11.42 21.90
N GLU A 19 -4.50 12.35 21.62
CA GLU A 19 -5.92 12.00 21.59
C GLU A 19 -6.04 10.67 20.84
N PRO A 20 -7.04 9.83 21.13
CA PRO A 20 -7.32 8.64 20.34
C PRO A 20 -7.78 9.02 18.91
N GLY A 21 -7.02 9.83 18.18
CA GLY A 21 -6.68 9.63 16.78
C GLY A 21 -5.92 8.31 16.60
N GLY A 22 -6.54 7.22 17.08
CA GLY A 22 -6.67 6.09 16.20
C GLY A 22 -7.30 6.66 14.95
N ALA A 23 -6.60 6.54 13.82
CA ALA A 23 -7.31 6.47 12.58
C ALA A 23 -8.18 5.21 12.67
N GLU A 24 -9.31 5.30 13.40
CA GLU A 24 -10.46 4.51 13.03
C GLU A 24 -10.62 4.78 11.55
N PRO A 25 -10.61 3.75 10.69
CA PRO A 25 -10.89 3.98 9.29
C PRO A 25 -12.23 4.71 9.31
N VAL A 26 -12.25 5.93 8.78
CA VAL A 26 -13.50 6.64 8.54
C VAL A 26 -14.24 5.74 7.57
N LEU A 27 -15.08 4.84 8.12
CA LEU A 27 -16.01 4.00 7.40
C LEU A 27 -17.15 4.92 6.93
N LYS A 28 -16.79 6.00 6.24
CA LYS A 28 -17.71 6.60 5.27
C LYS A 28 -17.95 5.47 4.28
N LYS A 29 -19.12 4.83 4.40
CA LYS A 29 -19.68 4.00 3.34
C LYS A 29 -19.79 4.89 2.12
N VAL A 30 -18.73 4.94 1.32
CA VAL A 30 -18.78 5.54 -0.01
C VAL A 30 -19.67 4.59 -0.81
N PRO A 31 -20.84 5.02 -1.29
CA PRO A 31 -21.83 4.13 -1.92
C PRO A 31 -21.28 3.42 -3.17
N LYS A 32 -20.13 3.86 -3.69
CA LYS A 32 -19.37 3.26 -4.79
C LYS A 32 -17.87 3.14 -4.47
N LEU A 33 -17.48 2.65 -3.29
CA LEU A 33 -16.11 2.17 -3.14
C LEU A 33 -15.98 0.87 -3.95
N GLY A 34 -15.67 0.99 -5.24
CA GLY A 34 -15.25 -0.14 -6.05
C GLY A 34 -14.16 -0.86 -5.28
N LYS A 35 -14.37 -2.14 -4.95
CA LYS A 35 -13.43 -2.91 -4.14
C LYS A 35 -12.05 -2.79 -4.81
N LYS A 36 -11.12 -2.09 -4.16
CA LYS A 36 -9.75 -1.98 -4.67
C LYS A 36 -9.11 -3.35 -4.47
N VAL A 37 -8.64 -3.95 -5.57
CA VAL A 37 -7.99 -5.25 -5.54
C VAL A 37 -6.50 -5.00 -5.41
N PHE A 38 -5.89 -5.39 -4.29
CA PHE A 38 -4.44 -5.34 -4.18
C PHE A 38 -3.85 -6.54 -4.93
N LEU A 39 -2.92 -6.28 -5.86
CA LEU A 39 -2.16 -7.30 -6.58
C LEU A 39 -0.74 -7.34 -6.05
N SER A 40 -0.42 -8.45 -5.39
CA SER A 40 0.93 -8.76 -4.93
C SER A 40 1.84 -9.18 -6.08
N ASP A 41 3.14 -9.19 -5.81
CA ASP A 41 4.15 -9.60 -6.79
C ASP A 41 3.94 -11.01 -7.33
N TRP A 42 3.59 -11.93 -6.44
CA TRP A 42 3.30 -13.30 -6.84
C TRP A 42 2.09 -13.39 -7.76
N GLU A 43 1.03 -12.62 -7.51
CA GLU A 43 -0.16 -12.59 -8.35
C GLU A 43 0.14 -12.02 -9.74
N ILE A 44 0.92 -10.93 -9.81
CA ILE A 44 1.32 -10.35 -11.10
C ILE A 44 2.20 -11.31 -11.88
N ARG A 45 3.17 -11.97 -11.23
CA ARG A 45 4.00 -13.01 -11.89
C ARG A 45 3.17 -14.17 -12.41
N ARG A 46 2.09 -14.53 -11.73
CA ARG A 46 1.17 -15.59 -12.17
C ARG A 46 0.33 -15.17 -13.38
N MET A 47 -0.05 -13.89 -13.45
CA MET A 47 -0.81 -13.33 -14.57
C MET A 47 0.08 -13.04 -15.80
N PHE A 48 1.35 -12.74 -15.55
CA PHE A 48 2.34 -12.46 -16.59
C PHE A 48 2.63 -13.71 -17.42
N LYS A 49 2.59 -13.55 -18.76
CA LYS A 49 3.00 -14.59 -19.69
C LYS A 49 4.44 -14.29 -20.17
N PRO A 50 5.38 -15.25 -20.09
CA PRO A 50 6.72 -15.06 -20.62
C PRO A 50 6.67 -14.64 -22.10
N GLY A 51 7.33 -13.53 -22.44
CA GLY A 51 7.32 -12.96 -23.80
C GLY A 51 6.13 -12.04 -24.12
N SER A 52 5.21 -11.83 -23.18
CA SER A 52 4.18 -10.79 -23.32
C SER A 52 4.74 -9.42 -22.93
N ALA A 53 4.46 -8.39 -23.73
CA ALA A 53 4.83 -7.02 -23.42
C ALA A 53 3.77 -6.30 -22.55
N GLN A 54 2.74 -7.02 -22.11
CA GLN A 54 1.56 -6.43 -21.48
C GLN A 54 0.98 -7.32 -20.39
N VAL A 55 0.59 -6.71 -19.27
CA VAL A 55 -0.17 -7.36 -18.19
C VAL A 55 -1.52 -6.68 -18.06
N THR A 56 -2.60 -7.46 -18.12
CA THR A 56 -3.96 -6.94 -17.89
C THR A 56 -4.28 -7.04 -16.41
N VAL A 57 -4.58 -5.91 -15.78
CA VAL A 57 -4.99 -5.81 -14.36
C VAL A 57 -6.40 -5.23 -14.25
N PRO A 58 -7.14 -5.53 -13.18
CA PRO A 58 -8.43 -4.89 -12.92
C PRO A 58 -8.30 -3.36 -12.81
N GLN A 59 -9.33 -2.63 -13.26
CA GLN A 59 -9.32 -1.16 -13.32
C GLN A 59 -9.03 -0.50 -11.96
N ASN A 60 -9.58 -1.09 -10.89
CA ASN A 60 -9.42 -0.63 -9.51
C ASN A 60 -8.27 -1.33 -8.77
N ALA A 61 -7.34 -1.98 -9.49
CA ALA A 61 -6.24 -2.66 -8.87
C ALA A 61 -5.18 -1.70 -8.34
N ILE A 62 -4.69 -1.98 -7.13
CA ILE A 62 -3.47 -1.41 -6.56
C ILE A 62 -2.37 -2.42 -6.81
N ILE A 63 -1.31 -2.02 -7.50
CA ILE A 63 -0.17 -2.87 -7.77
C ILE A 63 0.87 -2.70 -6.67
N SER A 64 1.45 -3.80 -6.21
CA SER A 64 2.59 -3.77 -5.29
C SER A 64 3.75 -2.94 -5.85
N PRO A 65 4.39 -2.06 -5.06
CA PRO A 65 5.56 -1.28 -5.51
C PRO A 65 6.70 -2.15 -6.07
N LEU A 66 6.98 -3.28 -5.41
CA LEU A 66 8.00 -4.25 -5.87
C LEU A 66 7.72 -4.76 -7.28
N SER A 67 6.44 -4.89 -7.63
CA SER A 67 6.05 -5.33 -8.96
C SER A 67 6.16 -4.23 -9.99
N HIS A 68 5.95 -2.99 -9.58
CA HIS A 68 6.10 -1.86 -10.47
C HIS A 68 7.53 -1.73 -10.96
N ASP A 69 8.51 -1.93 -10.06
CA ASP A 69 9.93 -1.79 -10.36
C ASP A 69 10.39 -2.73 -11.49
N TRP A 70 10.04 -4.02 -11.43
CA TRP A 70 10.45 -4.96 -12.48
C TRP A 70 9.60 -4.84 -13.76
N LEU A 71 8.30 -4.51 -13.64
CA LEU A 71 7.46 -4.27 -14.82
C LEU A 71 8.01 -3.10 -15.66
N ASP A 72 8.48 -2.04 -15.01
CA ASP A 72 9.09 -0.90 -15.69
C ASP A 72 10.45 -1.26 -16.30
N TYR A 73 11.30 -1.97 -15.53
CA TYR A 73 12.59 -2.46 -16.00
C TYR A 73 12.49 -3.35 -17.24
N ASP A 74 11.52 -4.28 -17.27
CA ASP A 74 11.29 -5.19 -18.39
C ASP A 74 10.47 -4.55 -19.54
N GLY A 75 10.07 -3.28 -19.42
CA GLY A 75 9.29 -2.57 -20.43
C GLY A 75 7.87 -3.10 -20.61
N ILE A 76 7.29 -3.69 -19.57
CA ILE A 76 5.97 -4.33 -19.60
C ILE A 76 4.88 -3.30 -19.29
N SER A 77 3.97 -3.12 -20.25
CA SER A 77 2.87 -2.16 -20.11
C SER A 77 1.70 -2.73 -19.31
N ILE A 78 1.15 -1.92 -18.39
CA ILE A 78 -0.01 -2.29 -17.59
C ILE A 78 -1.30 -1.83 -18.27
N ILE A 79 -2.17 -2.77 -18.64
CA ILE A 79 -3.50 -2.47 -19.19
C ILE A 79 -4.54 -2.63 -18.10
N ARG A 80 -5.24 -1.54 -17.77
CA ARG A 80 -6.32 -1.53 -16.79
C ARG A 80 -7.67 -1.82 -17.48
N ARG A 81 -8.35 -2.91 -17.11
CA ARG A 81 -9.69 -3.30 -17.63
C ARG A 81 -10.73 -3.48 -16.53
#